data_AF-A0A399FAU6-F1
#
_entry.id   AF-A0A399FAU6-F1
#
_cell.length_a   1.000
_cell.length_b   1.000
_cell.length_c   1.000
_cell.angle_alpha   90.00
_cell.angle_beta   90.00
_cell.angle_gamma   90.00
#
_symmetry.space_group_name_H-M   'P 1'
#
loop_
_entity.id
_entity.type
_entity.pdbx_description
1 polymer ?
#
loop_
_entity_poly.entity_id
_entity_poly.type
_entity_poly.pdbx_seq_one_letter_code
_entity_poly.pdbx_strand_id
1 'polypeptide(L)'
;MKTQRAGSMIGGMVLVALGGVFLIQNLTGLDLGNWWALFLLGPGVLALARAYGFFEADQGFSGRALAAAVGGGVLTLLGASFLFNLALAGVWPLILIGLGLAAMVRPHSPRA
;
A
#
# COMPACT_ATOMS: atom_id res chain seq x y z
N MET A 1 -19.96 -17.47 19.54
CA MET A 1 -20.22 -16.10 19.06
C MET A 1 -19.57 -15.09 20.01
N LYS A 2 -18.31 -14.64 19.81
CA LYS A 2 -17.66 -13.68 20.73
C LYS A 2 -16.63 -12.71 20.09
N THR A 3 -16.60 -12.57 18.76
CA THR A 3 -15.55 -11.77 18.08
C THR A 3 -16.00 -10.46 17.44
N GLN A 4 -17.30 -10.10 17.45
CA GLN A 4 -17.75 -8.85 16.79
C GLN A 4 -17.52 -7.56 17.59
N ARG A 5 -17.47 -7.60 18.94
CA ARG A 5 -17.31 -6.38 19.76
C ARG A 5 -15.93 -5.75 19.67
N ALA A 6 -14.87 -6.57 19.54
CA ALA A 6 -13.49 -6.09 19.53
C ALA A 6 -13.15 -5.29 18.26
N GLY A 7 -13.61 -5.73 17.08
CA GLY A 7 -13.41 -4.99 15.84
C GLY A 7 -14.12 -3.63 15.83
N SER A 8 -15.32 -3.56 16.43
CA SER A 8 -16.07 -2.32 16.58
C SER A 8 -15.38 -1.31 17.50
N MET A 9 -14.76 -1.77 18.59
CA MET A 9 -14.07 -0.89 19.54
C MET A 9 -12.77 -0.31 18.97
N ILE A 10 -11.99 -1.12 18.26
CA ILE A 10 -10.76 -0.67 17.59
C ILE A 10 -11.10 0.38 16.53
N GLY A 11 -12.13 0.14 15.71
CA GLY A 11 -12.57 1.12 14.70
C GLY A 11 -13.00 2.46 15.32
N GLY A 12 -13.77 2.41 16.43
CA GLY A 12 -14.16 3.62 17.16
C GLY A 12 -12.96 4.39 17.73
N MET A 13 -11.99 3.70 18.33
CA MET A 13 -10.76 4.32 18.84
C MET A 13 -9.94 4.99 17.73
N VAL A 14 -9.81 4.33 16.58
CA VAL A 14 -9.11 4.90 15.41
C VAL A 14 -9.82 6.16 14.91
N LEU A 15 -11.15 6.16 14.83
CA LEU A 15 -11.92 7.35 14.44
C LEU A 15 -11.72 8.53 15.40
N VAL A 16 -11.77 8.27 16.71
CA VAL A 16 -11.55 9.31 17.73
C VAL A 16 -10.14 9.88 17.62
N ALA A 17 -9.12 9.03 17.44
CA ALA A 17 -7.75 9.47 17.25
C ALA A 17 -7.58 10.34 15.99
N LEU A 18 -8.14 9.88 14.84
CA LEU A 18 -8.12 10.64 13.58
C LEU A 18 -8.81 11.99 13.72
N GLY A 19 -10.00 12.03 14.33
CA GLY A 19 -10.73 13.26 14.59
C GLY A 19 -9.97 14.23 15.50
N GLY A 20 -9.29 13.71 16.53
CA GLY A 20 -8.44 14.51 17.42
C GLY A 20 -7.24 15.13 16.69
N VAL A 21 -6.58 14.36 15.80
CA VAL A 21 -5.50 14.89 14.96
C VAL A 21 -6.00 16.02 14.08
N PHE A 22 -7.12 15.83 13.36
CA PHE A 22 -7.68 16.88 12.50
C PHE A 22 -8.11 18.13 13.26
N LEU A 23 -8.66 17.97 14.47
CA LEU A 23 -9.04 19.10 15.32
C LEU A 23 -7.81 19.94 15.72
N ILE A 24 -6.73 19.30 16.15
CA ILE A 24 -5.48 19.99 16.52
C ILE A 24 -4.91 20.73 15.31
N GLN A 25 -4.84 20.08 14.14
CA GLN A 25 -4.36 20.72 12.91
C GLN A 25 -5.18 21.97 12.55
N ASN A 26 -6.50 21.90 12.71
CA ASN A 26 -7.38 23.04 12.42
C ASN A 26 -7.23 24.19 13.42
N LEU A 27 -7.07 23.88 14.72
CA LEU A 27 -6.94 24.90 15.77
C LEU A 27 -5.57 25.57 15.82
N THR A 28 -4.51 24.81 15.55
CA THR A 28 -3.12 25.29 15.70
C THR A 28 -2.47 25.69 14.38
N GLY A 29 -3.06 25.31 13.24
CA GLY A 29 -2.42 25.45 11.94
C GLY A 29 -1.19 24.54 11.75
N LEU A 30 -0.94 23.60 12.68
CA LEU A 30 0.15 22.65 12.57
C LEU A 30 -0.13 21.67 11.44
N ASP A 31 0.64 21.79 10.36
CA ASP A 31 0.64 20.80 9.30
C ASP A 31 1.53 19.62 9.71
N LEU A 32 0.90 18.49 10.07
CA LEU A 32 1.62 17.23 10.32
C LEU A 32 2.02 16.53 9.00
N GLY A 33 1.85 17.21 7.88
CA GLY A 33 2.09 16.72 6.54
C GLY A 33 1.26 15.49 6.22
N ASN A 34 1.80 14.65 5.35
CA ASN A 34 1.16 13.42 4.90
C ASN A 34 1.45 12.23 5.83
N TRP A 35 1.38 12.40 7.14
CA TRP A 35 1.62 11.32 8.12
C TRP A 35 0.73 10.09 7.89
N TRP A 36 -0.47 10.28 7.33
CA TRP A 36 -1.40 9.22 6.94
C TRP A 36 -0.82 8.30 5.85
N ALA A 37 0.20 8.74 5.12
CA ALA A 37 0.89 7.93 4.11
C ALA A 37 1.56 6.68 4.72
N LEU A 38 1.80 6.66 6.04
CA LEU A 38 2.21 5.45 6.76
C LEU A 38 1.22 4.30 6.61
N PHE A 39 -0.09 4.60 6.49
CA PHE A 39 -1.12 3.59 6.24
C PHE A 39 -1.04 2.98 4.84
N LEU A 40 -0.41 3.66 3.88
CA LEU A 40 -0.16 3.14 2.53
C LEU A 40 1.16 2.38 2.49
N LEU A 41 2.18 2.94 3.14
CA LEU A 41 3.52 2.41 3.16
C LEU A 41 3.59 1.07 3.92
N GLY A 42 2.91 0.95 5.06
CA GLY A 42 2.84 -0.28 5.84
C GLY A 42 2.40 -1.53 5.04
N PRO A 43 1.19 -1.55 4.46
CA PRO A 43 0.74 -2.68 3.64
C PRO A 43 1.54 -2.82 2.34
N GLY A 44 2.05 -1.72 1.77
CA GLY A 44 2.93 -1.75 0.60
C GLY A 44 4.21 -2.54 0.84
N VAL A 45 4.94 -2.20 1.91
CA VAL A 45 6.17 -2.90 2.31
C VAL A 45 5.87 -4.36 2.67
N LEU A 46 4.76 -4.62 3.36
CA LEU A 46 4.35 -6.00 3.68
C LEU A 46 4.06 -6.83 2.42
N ALA A 47 3.41 -6.24 1.42
CA ALA A 47 3.15 -6.90 0.14
C ALA A 47 4.44 -7.18 -0.64
N LEU A 48 5.43 -6.27 -0.59
CA LEU A 48 6.76 -6.51 -1.16
C LEU A 48 7.51 -7.65 -0.45
N ALA A 49 7.45 -7.70 0.88
CA ALA A 49 8.03 -8.80 1.65
C ALA A 49 7.40 -10.16 1.29
N ARG A 50 6.07 -10.18 1.07
CA ARG A 50 5.36 -11.37 0.57
C ARG A 50 5.77 -11.74 -0.85
N ALA A 51 5.96 -10.74 -1.72
CA ALA A 51 6.42 -10.97 -3.09
C ALA A 51 7.77 -11.68 -3.12
N TYR A 52 8.69 -11.28 -2.24
CA TYR A 52 9.98 -11.94 -2.06
C TYR A 52 9.80 -13.40 -1.61
N GLY A 53 8.95 -13.65 -0.60
CA GLY A 53 8.65 -15.01 -0.16
C GLY A 53 8.03 -15.89 -1.25
N PHE A 54 7.18 -15.32 -2.12
CA PHE A 54 6.63 -16.06 -3.27
C PHE A 54 7.67 -16.34 -4.34
N PHE A 55 8.58 -15.41 -4.60
CA PHE A 55 9.68 -15.61 -5.54
C PHE A 55 10.59 -16.77 -5.11
N GLU A 56 10.95 -16.84 -3.82
CA GLU A 56 11.75 -17.91 -3.26
C GLU A 56 11.01 -19.25 -3.29
N ALA A 57 9.73 -19.26 -2.92
CA ALA A 57 8.91 -20.46 -2.90
C ALA A 57 8.63 -21.05 -4.30
N ASP A 58 8.50 -20.20 -5.33
CA ASP A 58 8.24 -20.62 -6.71
C ASP A 58 9.50 -20.85 -7.55
N GLN A 59 10.69 -20.65 -6.95
CA GLN A 59 11.97 -20.65 -7.64
C GLN A 59 11.99 -19.74 -8.89
N GLY A 60 11.26 -18.63 -8.85
CA GLY A 60 11.18 -17.71 -9.99
C GLY A 60 10.00 -16.74 -9.97
N PHE A 61 9.88 -15.99 -11.06
CA PHE A 61 8.82 -15.01 -11.26
C PHE A 61 7.50 -15.69 -11.60
N SER A 62 6.72 -16.01 -10.57
CA SER A 62 5.34 -16.46 -10.73
C SER A 62 4.36 -15.29 -10.82
N GLY A 63 3.19 -15.52 -11.44
CA GLY A 63 2.15 -14.49 -11.54
C GLY A 63 1.69 -13.93 -10.19
N ARG A 64 1.77 -14.73 -9.11
CA ARG A 64 1.44 -14.31 -7.74
C ARG A 64 2.55 -13.49 -7.09
N ALA A 65 3.81 -13.87 -7.28
CA ALA A 65 4.96 -13.08 -6.83
C ALA A 65 4.94 -11.70 -7.48
N LEU A 66 4.63 -11.67 -8.78
CA LEU A 66 4.62 -10.45 -9.56
C LEU A 66 3.42 -9.54 -9.26
N ALA A 67 2.23 -10.12 -9.04
CA ALA A 67 1.07 -9.37 -8.57
C ALA A 67 1.32 -8.74 -7.18
N ALA A 68 1.96 -9.48 -6.27
CA ALA A 68 2.34 -8.96 -4.95
C ALA A 68 3.43 -7.88 -5.07
N ALA A 69 4.41 -8.07 -5.95
CA ALA A 69 5.50 -7.12 -6.17
C ALA A 69 4.98 -5.79 -6.73
N VAL A 70 4.09 -5.83 -7.72
CA VAL A 70 3.53 -4.63 -8.34
C VAL A 70 2.53 -3.96 -7.40
N GLY A 71 1.62 -4.71 -6.79
CA GLY A 71 0.67 -4.15 -5.81
C GLY A 71 1.39 -3.50 -4.63
N GLY A 72 2.39 -4.18 -4.06
CA GLY A 72 3.21 -3.65 -2.99
C GLY A 72 4.09 -2.48 -3.42
N GLY A 73 4.68 -2.56 -4.61
CA GLY A 73 5.51 -1.50 -5.19
C GLY A 73 4.72 -0.21 -5.42
N VAL A 74 3.52 -0.31 -5.99
CA VAL A 74 2.64 0.85 -6.21
C VAL A 74 2.24 1.49 -4.88
N LEU A 75 1.79 0.71 -3.89
CA LEU A 75 1.43 1.23 -2.57
C LEU A 75 2.61 1.86 -1.85
N THR A 76 3.79 1.25 -1.94
CA THR A 76 5.02 1.76 -1.33
C THR A 76 5.46 3.06 -1.99
N LEU A 77 5.44 3.13 -3.33
CA LEU A 77 5.78 4.34 -4.09
C LEU A 77 4.82 5.48 -3.78
N LEU A 78 3.51 5.22 -3.74
CA LEU A 78 2.51 6.23 -3.37
C LEU A 78 2.69 6.68 -1.91
N GLY A 79 2.84 5.73 -0.98
CA GLY A 79 3.09 6.03 0.43
C GLY A 79 4.36 6.87 0.62
N ALA A 80 5.46 6.50 -0.02
CA ALA A 80 6.71 7.27 0.02
C ALA A 80 6.54 8.65 -0.63
N SER A 81 5.82 8.74 -1.75
CA SER A 81 5.58 10.01 -2.43
C SER A 81 4.84 11.00 -1.54
N PHE A 82 3.77 10.56 -0.89
CA PHE A 82 3.06 11.41 0.04
C PHE A 82 3.92 11.73 1.27
N LEU A 83 4.55 10.72 1.89
CA LEU A 83 5.35 10.92 3.12
C LEU A 83 6.49 11.92 2.94
N PHE A 84 7.20 11.87 1.82
CA PHE A 84 8.32 12.78 1.49
C PHE A 84 7.91 13.97 0.62
N ASN A 85 6.61 14.15 0.37
CA ASN A 85 6.06 15.21 -0.48
C ASN A 85 6.68 15.27 -1.90
N LEU A 86 6.92 14.10 -2.50
CA LEU A 86 7.46 13.96 -3.85
C LEU A 86 6.40 14.32 -4.90
N ALA A 87 6.84 14.89 -6.01
CA ALA A 87 5.98 15.14 -7.16
C ALA A 87 5.52 13.82 -7.78
N LEU A 88 4.22 13.52 -7.70
CA LEU A 88 3.60 12.34 -8.30
C LEU A 88 3.89 12.23 -9.81
N ALA A 89 4.08 13.36 -10.50
CA ALA A 89 4.47 13.40 -11.90
C ALA A 89 5.77 12.64 -12.20
N GLY A 90 6.73 12.63 -11.27
CA GLY A 90 7.98 11.87 -11.41
C GLY A 90 7.84 10.38 -11.08
N VAL A 91 6.80 10.00 -10.31
CA VAL A 91 6.62 8.64 -9.80
C VAL A 91 5.71 7.81 -10.70
N TRP A 92 4.77 8.43 -11.40
CA TRP A 92 3.84 7.76 -12.31
C TRP A 92 4.52 6.88 -13.38
N PRO A 93 5.63 7.29 -14.03
CA PRO A 93 6.33 6.45 -14.99
C PRO A 93 6.82 5.12 -14.40
N LEU A 94 7.30 5.12 -13.14
CA LEU A 94 7.76 3.90 -12.46
C LEU A 94 6.62 2.91 -12.23
N ILE A 95 5.43 3.43 -11.89
CA ILE A 95 4.21 2.62 -11.72
C ILE A 95 3.80 1.98 -13.04
N LEU A 96 3.82 2.75 -14.14
CA LEU A 96 3.50 2.25 -15.48
C LEU A 96 4.47 1.17 -15.94
N ILE A 97 5.77 1.35 -15.71
CA ILE A 97 6.79 0.34 -16.02
C ILE A 97 6.51 -0.95 -15.25
N GLY A 98 6.27 -0.85 -13.93
CA GLY A 98 5.94 -2.01 -13.10
C GLY A 98 4.68 -2.75 -13.57
N LEU A 99 3.60 -2.01 -13.86
CA LEU A 99 2.35 -2.58 -14.39
C LEU A 99 2.55 -3.23 -15.77
N GLY A 100 3.33 -2.60 -16.65
CA GLY A 100 3.67 -3.14 -17.97
C GLY A 100 4.41 -4.48 -17.88
N LEU A 101 5.44 -4.54 -17.02
CA LEU A 101 6.16 -5.79 -16.74
C LEU A 101 5.22 -6.87 -16.19
N ALA A 102 4.25 -6.49 -15.36
CA ALA A 102 3.24 -7.43 -14.87
C ALA A 102 2.28 -7.96 -15.91
N ALA A 103 1.91 -7.13 -16.88
CA ALA A 103 1.08 -7.56 -17.99
C ALA A 103 1.80 -8.62 -18.84
N MET A 104 3.13 -8.53 -19.01
CA MET A 104 3.91 -9.46 -19.82
C MET A 104 3.98 -10.87 -19.21
N VAL A 105 4.02 -10.99 -17.88
CA VAL A 105 4.17 -12.27 -17.18
C VAL A 105 2.83 -12.98 -16.97
N ARG A 106 1.68 -12.32 -17.17
CA ARG A 106 0.37 -12.99 -17.10
C ARG A 106 0.30 -14.13 -18.12
N PRO A 107 0.16 -15.39 -17.69
CA PRO A 107 -0.03 -16.49 -18.62
C PRO A 107 -1.37 -16.28 -19.34
N HIS A 108 -1.32 -16.15 -20.66
CA HIS A 108 -2.51 -16.28 -21.50
C HIS A 108 -2.94 -17.75 -21.43
N SER A 109 -3.70 -18.13 -20.41
CA SER A 109 -4.39 -19.42 -20.39
C SER A 109 -5.79 -19.20 -20.96
N PRO A 110 -6.04 -19.51 -22.26
CA PRO A 110 -7.39 -19.60 -22.76
C PRO A 110 -8.07 -20.72 -21.97
N ARG A 111 -9.11 -20.37 -21.22
CA ARG A 111 -10.03 -21.37 -20.68
C ARG A 111 -10.88 -21.84 -21.87
N ALA A 112 -10.54 -23.01 -22.40
CA ALA A 112 -11.42 -23.84 -23.23
C ALA A 112 -11.89 -25.01 -22.38
#